data_AF-A0A5R8PN03-F1
#
_entry.id   AF-A0A5R8PN03-F1
#
_cell.length_a   1.000
_cell.length_b   1.000
_cell.length_c   1.000
_cell.angle_alpha   90.00
_cell.angle_beta   90.00
_cell.angle_gamma   90.00
#
_symmetry.space_group_name_H-M   'P 1'
#
loop_
_entity.id
_entity.type
_entity.pdbx_description
1 polymer ?
#
loop_
_entity_poly.entity_id
_entity_poly.type
_entity_poly.pdbx_seq_one_letter_code
_entity_poly.pdbx_strand_id
1 'polypeptide(L)'
;MGALAERHGYRLVFTVGLDVRPLVAAMALAQHLGDHAATAVVVPTFEHAEPYRRIVTELADLITPVGFYRRGHRWPGCADGGRRWW
;
A
#
# COMPACT_ATOMS: atom_id res chain seq x y z
N MET A 1 -13.63 -2.87 -6.96
CA MET A 1 -12.16 -2.96 -7.07
C MET A 1 -11.69 -3.20 -8.50
N GLY A 2 -12.18 -4.23 -9.22
CA GLY A 2 -11.81 -4.48 -10.63
C GLY A 2 -11.96 -3.27 -11.56
N ALA A 3 -13.12 -2.63 -11.58
CA ALA A 3 -13.37 -1.44 -12.41
C ALA A 3 -12.48 -0.22 -12.06
N LEU A 4 -11.95 -0.12 -10.83
CA LEU A 4 -11.01 0.95 -10.45
C LEU A 4 -9.59 0.63 -10.95
N ALA A 5 -9.17 -0.64 -10.87
CA ALA A 5 -7.90 -1.09 -11.44
C ALA A 5 -7.86 -0.90 -12.97
N GLU A 6 -8.92 -1.30 -13.67
CA GLU A 6 -9.02 -1.21 -15.13
C GLU A 6 -8.94 0.23 -15.63
N ARG A 7 -9.58 1.18 -14.93
CA ARG A 7 -9.48 2.62 -15.24
C ARG A 7 -8.07 3.19 -15.16
N HIS A 8 -7.16 2.49 -14.47
CA HIS A 8 -5.76 2.87 -14.37
C HIS A 8 -4.83 1.96 -15.19
N GLY A 9 -5.40 1.11 -16.04
CA GLY A 9 -4.64 0.19 -16.90
C GLY A 9 -4.09 -1.04 -16.17
N TYR A 10 -4.59 -1.34 -14.96
CA TYR A 10 -4.17 -2.51 -14.19
C TYR A 10 -5.22 -3.62 -14.26
N ARG A 11 -4.74 -4.87 -14.31
CA ARG A 11 -5.57 -6.06 -14.13
C ARG A 11 -5.55 -6.47 -12.66
N LEU A 12 -6.72 -6.72 -12.07
CA LEU A 12 -6.81 -7.27 -10.71
C LEU A 12 -6.28 -8.71 -10.70
N VAL A 13 -5.19 -8.97 -9.97
CA VAL A 13 -4.55 -10.29 -9.92
C VAL A 13 -4.99 -11.09 -8.68
N PHE A 14 -5.18 -10.42 -7.55
CA PHE A 14 -5.65 -11.03 -6.30
C PHE A 14 -6.32 -9.97 -5.40
N THR A 15 -7.01 -10.41 -4.35
CA THR A 15 -7.61 -9.54 -3.33
C THR A 15 -7.24 -10.07 -1.94
N VAL A 16 -6.80 -9.19 -1.04
CA VAL A 16 -6.44 -9.53 0.34
C VAL A 16 -7.37 -8.82 1.30
N GLY A 17 -7.99 -9.56 2.22
CA GLY A 17 -8.64 -9.01 3.41
C GLY A 17 -7.67 -9.08 4.59
N LEU A 18 -7.54 -7.99 5.36
CA LEU A 18 -6.64 -7.90 6.50
C LEU A 18 -7.45 -7.69 7.77
N ASP A 19 -7.56 -8.73 8.60
CA ASP A 19 -8.17 -8.68 9.94
C ASP A 19 -7.15 -9.12 11.00
N VAL A 20 -5.98 -8.49 10.95
CA VAL A 20 -4.84 -8.82 11.80
C VAL A 20 -4.15 -7.54 12.26
N ARG A 21 -3.30 -7.68 13.27
CA ARG A 21 -2.50 -6.56 13.78
C ARG A 21 -1.61 -5.98 12.67
N PRO A 22 -1.34 -4.65 12.67
CA PRO A 22 -0.66 -3.97 11.57
C PRO A 22 0.67 -4.59 11.13
N LEU A 23 1.49 -5.08 12.06
CA LEU A 23 2.75 -5.72 11.70
C LEU A 23 2.55 -6.98 10.85
N VAL A 24 1.59 -7.83 11.21
CA VAL A 24 1.27 -9.06 10.48
C VAL A 24 0.67 -8.72 9.11
N ALA A 25 -0.21 -7.73 9.07
CA ALA A 25 -0.78 -7.22 7.82
C ALA A 25 0.30 -6.71 6.85
N ALA A 26 1.28 -5.94 7.35
CA ALA A 26 2.38 -5.44 6.54
C ALA A 26 3.25 -6.56 5.97
N MET A 27 3.55 -7.60 6.77
CA MET A 27 4.31 -8.77 6.29
C MET A 27 3.55 -9.55 5.22
N ALA A 28 2.26 -9.79 5.44
CA ALA A 28 1.41 -10.48 4.47
C ALA A 28 1.29 -9.71 3.15
N LEU A 29 1.18 -8.37 3.23
CA LEU A 29 1.19 -7.48 2.06
C LEU A 29 2.51 -7.57 1.29
N ALA A 30 3.65 -7.48 1.98
CA ALA A 30 4.96 -7.57 1.34
C ALA A 30 5.16 -8.92 0.63
N GLN A 31 4.74 -10.02 1.27
CA GLN A 31 4.79 -11.36 0.68
C GLN A 31 3.91 -11.45 -0.57
N HIS A 32 2.64 -11.06 -0.49
CA HIS A 32 1.73 -11.14 -1.64
C HIS A 32 2.18 -10.26 -2.81
N LEU A 33 2.75 -9.09 -2.52
CA LEU A 33 3.31 -8.22 -3.55
C LEU A 33 4.47 -8.89 -4.29
N GLY A 34 5.35 -9.59 -3.56
CA GLY A 34 6.44 -10.37 -4.14
C GLY A 34 5.95 -11.57 -4.95
N ASP A 35 5.13 -12.41 -4.33
CA ASP A 35 4.68 -13.70 -4.90
C ASP A 35 3.88 -13.51 -6.20
N HIS A 36 3.13 -12.42 -6.31
CA HIS A 36 2.32 -12.10 -7.49
C HIS A 36 2.95 -11.07 -8.42
N ALA A 37 4.18 -10.61 -8.15
CA ALA A 37 4.84 -9.52 -8.87
C ALA A 37 3.91 -8.30 -9.09
N ALA A 38 3.11 -7.96 -8.07
CA ALA A 38 2.10 -6.92 -8.20
C ALA A 38 2.74 -5.54 -8.32
N THR A 39 2.39 -4.83 -9.38
CA THR A 39 2.90 -3.48 -9.67
C THR A 39 2.05 -2.37 -9.04
N ALA A 40 0.83 -2.69 -8.58
CA ALA A 40 -0.05 -1.75 -7.89
C ALA A 40 -0.93 -2.43 -6.83
N VAL A 41 -1.26 -1.67 -5.79
CA VAL A 41 -2.26 -2.00 -4.77
C VAL A 41 -3.42 -1.03 -4.90
N VAL A 42 -4.63 -1.56 -5.04
CA VAL A 42 -5.86 -0.78 -5.03
C VAL A 42 -6.54 -0.97 -3.68
N VAL A 43 -6.86 0.12 -2.99
CA VAL A 43 -7.59 0.08 -1.71
C VAL A 43 -8.96 0.75 -1.83
N PRO A 44 -9.96 0.29 -1.04
CA PRO A 44 -11.31 0.86 -1.12
C PRO A 44 -11.39 2.27 -0.53
N THR A 45 -10.52 2.60 0.44
CA THR A 45 -10.41 3.94 1.03
C THR A 45 -8.94 4.23 1.41
N PHE A 46 -8.58 5.50 1.65
CA PHE A 46 -7.21 5.85 2.02
C PHE A 46 -6.82 5.29 3.40
N GLU A 47 -7.76 5.24 4.33
CA GLU A 47 -7.60 4.75 5.71
C GLU A 47 -7.16 3.27 5.74
N HIS A 48 -7.61 2.47 4.76
CA HIS A 48 -7.16 1.08 4.61
C HIS A 48 -5.66 0.98 4.28
N ALA A 49 -5.13 1.96 3.54
CA ALA A 49 -3.73 1.99 3.17
C ALA A 49 -2.87 2.76 4.18
N GLU A 50 -3.44 3.67 4.97
CA GLU A 50 -2.67 4.59 5.81
C GLU A 50 -1.56 3.93 6.65
N PRO A 51 -1.81 2.81 7.37
CA PRO A 51 -0.79 2.15 8.17
C PRO A 51 0.34 1.52 7.34
N TYR A 52 0.07 1.20 6.07
CA TYR A 52 0.95 0.44 5.17
C TYR A 52 1.40 1.28 3.96
N ARG A 53 1.01 2.54 3.88
CA ARG A 53 1.19 3.37 2.67
C ARG A 53 2.64 3.46 2.25
N ARG A 54 3.56 3.53 3.23
CA ARG A 54 5.00 3.54 2.97
C ARG A 54 5.48 2.23 2.36
N ILE A 55 5.23 1.09 3.03
CA ILE A 55 5.67 -0.23 2.53
C ILE A 55 5.03 -0.56 1.17
N VAL A 56 3.76 -0.21 0.96
CA VAL A 56 3.11 -0.35 -0.34
C VAL A 56 3.85 0.50 -1.37
N THR A 57 4.05 1.80 -1.13
CA THR A 57 4.74 2.68 -2.08
C THR A 57 6.23 2.38 -2.25
N GLU A 58 6.87 1.62 -1.36
CA GLU A 58 8.25 1.15 -1.58
C GLU A 58 8.28 0.02 -2.63
N LEU A 59 7.25 -0.83 -2.65
CA LEU A 59 7.20 -2.05 -3.44
C LEU A 59 6.38 -1.91 -4.74
N ALA A 60 5.33 -1.08 -4.73
CA ALA A 60 4.32 -0.97 -5.79
C ALA A 60 3.70 0.44 -5.84
N ASP A 61 2.87 0.71 -6.85
CA ASP A 61 2.00 1.89 -6.86
C ASP A 61 0.84 1.71 -5.87
N LEU A 62 0.37 2.78 -5.24
CA LEU A 62 -0.83 2.80 -4.41
C LEU A 62 -1.94 3.59 -5.09
N ILE A 63 -3.07 2.94 -5.32
CA ILE A 63 -4.27 3.51 -5.92
C ILE A 63 -5.35 3.57 -4.85
N THR A 64 -5.84 4.77 -4.58
CA THR A 64 -7.01 5.00 -3.72
C THR A 64 -8.10 5.69 -4.54
N PRO A 65 -9.35 5.77 -4.04
CA PRO A 65 -10.39 6.52 -4.75
C PRO A 65 -10.07 8.01 -4.92
N VAL A 66 -9.19 8.55 -4.07
CA VAL A 66 -8.87 9.99 -4.01
C VAL A 66 -7.51 10.34 -4.58
N GLY A 67 -6.67 9.35 -4.93
CA GLY A 67 -5.31 9.64 -5.39
C GLY A 67 -4.54 8.44 -5.92
N PHE A 68 -3.51 8.77 -6.69
CA PHE A 68 -2.54 7.83 -7.25
C PHE A 68 -1.14 8.17 -6.75
N TYR A 69 -0.51 7.23 -6.05
CA TYR A 69 0.82 7.41 -5.46
C TYR A 69 1.77 6.40 -6.09
N ARG A 70 2.76 6.90 -6.82
CA ARG A 70 3.73 6.03 -7.51
C ARG A 70 4.64 5.30 -6.53
N ARG A 71 5.17 4.16 -6.98
CA ARG A 71 6.32 3.54 -6.31
C ARG A 71 7.44 4.56 -6.11
N GLY A 72 8.03 4.57 -4.92
CA GLY A 72 9.00 5.55 -4.45
C GLY A 72 8.39 6.85 -3.93
N HIS A 73 7.06 6.97 -3.82
CA HIS A 73 6.42 8.18 -3.30
C HIS A 73 6.95 8.54 -1.91
N ARG A 74 7.51 9.76 -1.81
CA ARG A 74 8.02 10.31 -0.56
C ARG A 74 6.86 10.90 0.23
N TRP A 75 6.30 10.10 1.12
CA TRP A 75 5.31 10.60 2.07
C TRP A 75 5.92 11.73 2.92
N PRO A 76 5.24 12.88 3.06
CA PRO A 76 5.69 13.91 3.99
C PRO A 76 5.88 13.28 5.36
N GLY A 77 7.01 13.58 6.00
CA GLY A 77 7.36 12.97 7.26
C GLY A 77 6.29 13.27 8.31
N CYS A 78 5.56 12.24 8.73
CA CYS A 78 5.33 12.11 10.16
C CYS A 78 6.74 12.01 10.75
N ALA A 79 7.19 13.07 11.43
CA ALA A 79 8.49 13.08 12.08
C ALA A 79 8.70 11.74 12.80
N ASP A 80 9.91 11.21 12.66
CA ASP A 80 10.41 10.09 13.45
C ASP A 80 10.28 10.51 14.93
N GLY A 81 9.16 10.13 15.54
CA GLY A 81 8.89 10.32 16.96
C GLY A 81 9.74 9.33 17.75
N GLY A 82 11.05 9.52 17.73
CA GLY A 82 11.97 8.61 18.38
C GLY A 82 13.38 8.69 17.83
N ARG A 83 14.16 9.63 18.37
CA ARG A 83 15.58 9.52 18.77
C ARG A 83 16.17 10.92 18.96
N ARG A 84 15.76 11.58 20.04
CA ARG A 84 16.59 12.62 20.67
C ARG A 84 17.39 11.90 21.75
N TRP A 85 18.61 11.51 21.42
CA TRP A 85 19.59 11.05 22.39
C TRP A 85 20.03 12.26 23.22
N TRP A 86 19.88 12.17 24.53
CA TRP A 86 20.68 12.88 25.54
C TRP A 86 21.40 11.81 26.34
#